data_AF-K2MH00-F1
#
_entry.id   AF-K2MH00-F1
#
_cell.length_a   1.000
_cell.length_b   1.000
_cell.length_c   1.000
_cell.angle_alpha   90.00
_cell.angle_beta   90.00
_cell.angle_gamma   90.00
#
_symmetry.space_group_name_H-M   'P 1'
#
loop_
_entity.id
_entity.type
_entity.pdbx_description
1 polymer ?
#
loop_
_entity_poly.entity_id
_entity_poly.type
_entity_poly.pdbx_seq_one_letter_code
_entity_poly.pdbx_strand_id
1 'polypeptide(L)'
;LSDMVYPEVVQAVGSGLSWLCYRNVTFSGGGMSLTVLVGAMTGDVANVTFDGCTWRDGAVLLLLGNAHAAVGSLNIVVTGNTFSDALLSPEGVFPPHTNITISGNRFAVTRLILRPGLGLRKPSCIAMNGLAITNDSAVVLSSNVFQSVTTSSSAIYFVRSALRVLWHSVFAVMGNAFHMAGVNATLIYFEGSRNSPSLSVVNNSAVVIRGNAVLGGLKHFMLFLWALR
;
A
#
# COMPACT_ATOMS: atom_id res chain seq x y z
N LEU A 1 3.22 -13.98 -25.55
CA LEU A 1 3.57 -13.15 -24.37
C LEU A 1 4.43 -14.03 -23.49
N SER A 2 5.65 -13.62 -23.18
CA SER A 2 6.56 -14.41 -22.35
C SER A 2 6.15 -14.22 -20.90
N ASP A 3 5.55 -15.24 -20.27
CA ASP A 3 5.25 -15.23 -18.84
C ASP A 3 6.57 -15.34 -18.06
N MET A 4 7.16 -14.18 -17.77
CA MET A 4 8.35 -14.10 -16.93
C MET A 4 7.92 -14.36 -15.48
N VAL A 5 8.28 -15.54 -14.97
CA VAL A 5 8.08 -15.94 -13.58
C VAL A 5 9.34 -15.62 -12.79
N TYR A 6 9.21 -14.79 -11.75
CA TYR A 6 10.32 -14.50 -10.83
C TYR A 6 10.41 -15.58 -9.74
N PRO A 7 11.64 -15.96 -9.33
CA PRO A 7 11.87 -16.98 -8.30
C PRO A 7 11.41 -16.50 -6.92
N GLU A 8 11.00 -17.42 -6.05
CA GLU A 8 10.57 -17.13 -4.68
C GLU A 8 11.74 -16.67 -3.81
N VAL A 9 12.07 -15.38 -3.91
CA VAL A 9 13.22 -14.75 -3.25
C VAL A 9 12.82 -13.38 -2.70
N VAL A 10 13.48 -12.97 -1.61
CA VAL A 10 13.44 -11.59 -1.13
C VAL A 10 14.45 -10.78 -1.94
N GLN A 11 13.97 -9.88 -2.77
CA GLN A 11 14.80 -9.02 -3.62
C GLN A 11 14.62 -7.56 -3.22
N ALA A 12 15.73 -6.82 -3.16
CA ALA A 12 15.72 -5.35 -3.06
C ALA A 12 16.17 -4.74 -4.40
N VAL A 13 15.43 -3.73 -4.89
CA VAL A 13 15.72 -3.01 -6.13
C VAL A 13 15.77 -1.51 -5.88
N GLY A 14 16.35 -0.76 -6.82
CA GLY A 14 16.47 0.71 -6.75
C GLY A 14 17.91 1.21 -6.63
N SER A 15 18.90 0.35 -6.41
CA SER A 15 20.31 0.71 -6.20
C SER A 15 20.90 1.55 -7.34
N GLY A 16 20.98 2.87 -7.13
CA GLY A 16 21.48 3.86 -8.09
C GLY A 16 20.57 4.09 -9.31
N LEU A 17 19.34 3.58 -9.28
CA LEU A 17 18.42 3.65 -10.41
C LEU A 17 17.44 4.82 -10.24
N SER A 18 17.24 5.56 -11.33
CA SER A 18 16.16 6.54 -11.47
C SER A 18 14.92 5.95 -12.16
N TRP A 19 14.98 4.69 -12.63
CA TRP A 19 13.88 4.05 -13.34
C TRP A 19 13.77 2.55 -13.02
N LEU A 20 12.56 2.09 -12.71
CA LEU A 20 12.19 0.69 -12.56
C LEU A 20 10.85 0.45 -13.27
N CYS A 21 10.76 -0.60 -14.08
CA CYS A 21 9.52 -0.94 -14.77
C CYS A 21 9.34 -2.45 -14.88
N TYR A 22 8.23 -2.95 -14.35
CA TYR A 22 7.79 -4.33 -14.45
C TYR A 22 6.45 -4.33 -15.18
N ARG A 23 6.37 -5.11 -16.26
CA ARG A 23 5.15 -5.23 -17.07
C ARG A 23 4.83 -6.69 -17.32
N ASN A 24 3.58 -7.09 -17.02
CA ASN A 24 3.10 -8.46 -17.22
C ASN A 24 3.99 -9.53 -16.56
N VAL A 25 4.55 -9.21 -15.39
CA VAL A 25 5.42 -10.12 -14.62
C VAL A 25 4.60 -10.87 -13.58
N THR A 26 4.93 -12.14 -13.33
CA THR A 26 4.32 -12.93 -12.24
C THR A 26 5.28 -13.12 -11.07
N PHE A 27 4.83 -12.70 -9.89
CA PHE A 27 5.46 -12.92 -8.59
C PHE A 27 4.60 -13.88 -7.76
N SER A 28 5.20 -14.96 -7.25
CA SER A 28 4.44 -16.04 -6.61
C SER A 28 5.22 -16.66 -5.45
N GLY A 29 4.49 -17.01 -4.38
CA GLY A 29 5.03 -17.74 -3.23
C GLY A 29 5.17 -16.89 -1.97
N GLY A 30 5.13 -17.54 -0.81
CA GLY A 30 5.15 -16.87 0.50
C GLY A 30 6.51 -16.27 0.86
N GLY A 31 7.60 -16.77 0.27
CA GLY A 31 8.94 -16.20 0.36
C GLY A 31 9.22 -15.10 -0.68
N MET A 32 8.32 -14.90 -1.65
CA MET A 32 8.51 -13.89 -2.70
C MET A 32 8.20 -12.50 -2.15
N SER A 33 9.23 -11.67 -2.06
CA SER A 33 9.08 -10.27 -1.68
C SER A 33 9.94 -9.39 -2.57
N LEU A 34 9.31 -8.48 -3.30
CA LEU A 34 10.03 -7.44 -4.05
C LEU A 34 9.97 -6.14 -3.26
N THR A 35 11.13 -5.70 -2.80
CA THR A 35 11.29 -4.44 -2.08
C THR A 35 11.85 -3.38 -3.01
N VAL A 36 11.06 -2.34 -3.29
CA VAL A 36 11.55 -1.10 -3.87
C VAL A 36 12.17 -0.27 -2.75
N LEU A 37 13.51 -0.22 -2.73
CA LEU A 37 14.27 0.48 -1.71
C LEU A 37 14.51 1.93 -2.16
N VAL A 38 13.56 2.82 -1.83
CA VAL A 38 13.60 4.23 -2.26
C VAL A 38 14.88 4.93 -1.79
N GLY A 39 15.37 4.60 -0.59
CA GLY A 39 16.62 5.16 -0.06
C GLY A 39 17.88 4.84 -0.87
N ALA A 40 17.83 3.85 -1.76
CA ALA A 40 18.94 3.50 -2.64
C ALA A 40 18.79 4.09 -4.06
N MET A 41 17.64 4.69 -4.39
CA MET A 41 17.40 5.36 -5.65
C MET A 41 18.10 6.73 -5.67
N THR A 42 18.46 7.18 -6.87
CA THR A 42 19.14 8.47 -7.07
C THR A 42 18.64 9.16 -8.35
N GLY A 43 18.75 10.49 -8.40
CA GLY A 43 18.50 11.30 -9.60
C GLY A 43 17.43 12.37 -9.40
N ASP A 44 17.39 13.37 -10.29
CA ASP A 44 16.45 14.50 -10.16
C ASP A 44 14.98 14.05 -10.21
N VAL A 45 14.70 13.01 -11.00
CA VAL A 45 13.39 12.37 -11.09
C VAL A 45 13.59 10.85 -11.08
N ALA A 46 12.89 10.17 -10.18
CA ALA A 46 12.87 8.73 -10.06
C ALA A 46 11.47 8.18 -10.37
N ASN A 47 11.38 7.11 -11.16
CA ASN A 47 10.11 6.51 -11.57
C ASN A 47 10.11 5.00 -11.35
N VAL A 48 9.03 4.48 -10.79
CA VAL A 48 8.81 3.05 -10.56
C VAL A 48 7.43 2.68 -11.10
N THR A 49 7.34 1.67 -11.96
CA THR A 49 6.07 1.24 -12.55
C THR A 49 5.88 -0.27 -12.43
N PHE A 50 4.70 -0.68 -11.96
CA PHE A 50 4.18 -2.04 -12.01
C PHE A 50 2.87 -2.00 -12.81
N ASP A 51 2.90 -2.53 -14.02
CA ASP A 51 1.80 -2.46 -14.99
C ASP A 51 1.38 -3.88 -15.40
N GLY A 52 0.17 -4.29 -15.04
CA GLY A 52 -0.36 -5.60 -15.43
C GLY A 52 0.34 -6.79 -14.77
N CYS A 53 1.07 -6.61 -13.67
CA CYS A 53 1.74 -7.71 -12.98
C CYS A 53 0.75 -8.54 -12.14
N THR A 54 1.12 -9.80 -11.92
CA THR A 54 0.39 -10.73 -11.05
C THR A 54 1.20 -11.03 -9.81
N TRP A 55 0.58 -10.88 -8.64
CA TRP A 55 1.13 -11.19 -7.32
C TRP A 55 0.25 -12.25 -6.69
N ARG A 56 0.81 -13.40 -6.31
CA ARG A 56 0.00 -14.49 -5.76
C ARG A 56 0.69 -15.34 -4.71
N ASP A 57 -0.12 -16.15 -4.02
CA ASP A 57 0.34 -17.22 -3.13
C ASP A 57 1.22 -16.77 -1.96
N GLY A 58 1.00 -15.55 -1.48
CA GLY A 58 1.74 -14.93 -0.37
C GLY A 58 2.76 -13.89 -0.81
N ALA A 59 2.90 -13.62 -2.10
CA ALA A 59 3.85 -12.64 -2.61
C ALA A 59 3.60 -11.23 -2.05
N VAL A 60 4.68 -10.48 -1.84
CA VAL A 60 4.63 -9.13 -1.28
C VAL A 60 5.35 -8.13 -2.20
N LEU A 61 4.67 -7.03 -2.50
CA LEU A 61 5.30 -5.82 -3.04
C LEU A 61 5.50 -4.82 -1.90
N LEU A 62 6.75 -4.57 -1.51
CA LEU A 62 7.11 -3.60 -0.47
C LEU A 62 7.68 -2.33 -1.11
N LEU A 63 7.05 -1.19 -0.85
CA LEU A 63 7.58 0.13 -1.20
C LEU A 63 8.16 0.76 0.06
N LEU A 64 9.48 0.73 0.21
CA LEU A 64 10.16 1.18 1.42
C LEU A 64 10.71 2.60 1.24
N GLY A 65 10.02 3.57 1.82
CA GLY A 65 10.37 4.99 1.77
C GLY A 65 11.60 5.33 2.62
N ASN A 66 12.36 6.33 2.17
CA ASN A 66 13.39 6.98 2.97
C ASN A 66 13.35 8.50 2.72
N ALA A 67 13.16 9.29 3.78
CA ALA A 67 13.06 10.75 3.70
C ALA A 67 14.33 11.43 3.15
N HIS A 68 15.48 10.75 3.25
CA HIS A 68 16.79 11.25 2.82
C HIS A 68 17.26 10.59 1.51
N ALA A 69 16.36 9.94 0.76
CA ALA A 69 16.71 9.41 -0.56
C ALA A 69 17.24 10.55 -1.45
N ALA A 70 18.29 10.28 -2.22
CA ALA A 70 18.92 11.25 -3.11
C ALA A 70 18.13 11.43 -4.42
N VAL A 71 16.80 11.58 -4.29
CA VAL A 71 15.86 11.77 -5.40
C VAL A 71 15.19 13.13 -5.28
N GLY A 72 15.13 13.89 -6.37
CA GLY A 72 14.47 15.20 -6.38
C GLY A 72 12.95 15.08 -6.35
N SER A 73 12.41 14.19 -7.18
CA SER A 73 10.99 13.81 -7.21
C SER A 73 10.85 12.31 -7.46
N LEU A 74 9.77 11.71 -6.95
CA LEU A 74 9.55 10.27 -7.02
C LEU A 74 8.14 9.96 -7.51
N ASN A 75 7.99 9.20 -8.58
CA ASN A 75 6.70 8.69 -9.04
C ASN A 75 6.66 7.17 -8.96
N ILE A 76 5.68 6.63 -8.25
CA ILE A 76 5.42 5.19 -8.18
C ILE A 76 4.02 4.91 -8.72
N VAL A 77 3.93 4.09 -9.76
CA VAL A 77 2.66 3.71 -10.39
C VAL A 77 2.47 2.21 -10.26
N VAL A 78 1.40 1.81 -9.58
CA VAL A 78 0.93 0.42 -9.48
C VAL A 78 -0.42 0.37 -10.18
N THR A 79 -0.45 -0.10 -11.42
CA THR A 79 -1.65 -0.06 -12.25
C THR A 79 -1.98 -1.38 -12.94
N GLY A 80 -3.27 -1.71 -13.03
CA GLY A 80 -3.75 -2.91 -13.74
C GLY A 80 -3.26 -4.25 -13.16
N ASN A 81 -2.71 -4.27 -11.95
CA ASN A 81 -2.15 -5.48 -11.34
C ASN A 81 -3.25 -6.35 -10.70
N THR A 82 -2.97 -7.65 -10.60
CA THR A 82 -3.78 -8.60 -9.83
C THR A 82 -3.01 -9.09 -8.62
N PHE A 83 -3.56 -8.87 -7.42
CA PHE A 83 -3.06 -9.38 -6.15
C PHE A 83 -4.03 -10.45 -5.63
N SER A 84 -3.65 -11.73 -5.70
CA SER A 84 -4.47 -12.86 -5.27
C SER A 84 -3.80 -13.57 -4.10
N ASP A 85 -4.31 -13.38 -2.89
CA ASP A 85 -3.62 -13.75 -1.66
C ASP A 85 -2.18 -13.22 -1.64
N ALA A 86 -2.05 -11.94 -1.96
CA ALA A 86 -0.80 -11.20 -1.99
C ALA A 86 -0.99 -9.81 -1.36
N LEU A 87 0.12 -9.16 -1.02
CA LEU A 87 0.11 -7.92 -0.25
C LEU A 87 0.87 -6.80 -0.96
N LEU A 88 0.24 -5.62 -1.07
CA LEU A 88 0.94 -4.37 -1.37
C LEU A 88 1.22 -3.63 -0.06
N SER A 89 2.47 -3.23 0.15
CA SER A 89 2.88 -2.61 1.41
C SER A 89 3.77 -1.37 1.23
N PRO A 90 3.18 -0.16 1.23
CA PRO A 90 3.92 1.09 1.35
C PRO A 90 4.29 1.36 2.81
N GLU A 91 5.58 1.56 3.08
CA GLU A 91 6.10 1.70 4.44
C GLU A 91 7.10 2.84 4.59
N GLY A 92 7.09 3.47 5.77
CA GLY A 92 8.06 4.50 6.15
C GLY A 92 7.72 5.91 5.65
N VAL A 93 8.74 6.75 5.65
CA VAL A 93 8.67 8.16 5.26
C VAL A 93 9.22 8.31 3.86
N PHE A 94 8.41 8.80 2.93
CA PHE A 94 8.84 9.02 1.55
C PHE A 94 9.52 10.39 1.41
N PRO A 95 10.43 10.55 0.42
CA PRO A 95 11.06 11.83 0.14
C PRO A 95 10.01 12.88 -0.29
N PRO A 96 10.33 14.19 -0.23
CA PRO A 96 9.50 15.25 -0.80
C PRO A 96 9.10 14.99 -2.25
N HIS A 97 8.01 15.61 -2.71
CA HIS A 97 7.55 15.51 -4.10
C HIS A 97 7.36 14.06 -4.57
N THR A 98 6.81 13.22 -3.69
CA THR A 98 6.49 11.82 -4.00
C THR A 98 5.05 11.69 -4.44
N ASN A 99 4.80 11.05 -5.59
CA ASN A 99 3.47 10.66 -6.05
C ASN A 99 3.37 9.13 -6.17
N ILE A 100 2.52 8.52 -5.33
CA ILE A 100 2.21 7.08 -5.40
C ILE A 100 0.77 6.92 -5.91
N THR A 101 0.63 6.38 -7.12
CA THR A 101 -0.66 6.09 -7.74
C THR A 101 -0.90 4.58 -7.76
N ILE A 102 -1.95 4.14 -7.08
CA ILE A 102 -2.41 2.74 -7.04
C ILE A 102 -3.77 2.73 -7.73
N SER A 103 -3.82 2.40 -9.02
CA SER A 103 -5.02 2.57 -9.83
C SER A 103 -5.43 1.35 -10.65
N GLY A 104 -6.72 1.03 -10.68
CA GLY A 104 -7.24 -0.03 -11.56
C GLY A 104 -6.75 -1.44 -11.22
N ASN A 105 -6.26 -1.68 -10.00
CA ASN A 105 -5.80 -3.00 -9.57
C ASN A 105 -6.94 -3.84 -9.00
N ARG A 106 -6.78 -5.16 -9.01
CA ARG A 106 -7.68 -6.12 -8.36
C ARG A 106 -6.96 -6.77 -7.20
N PHE A 107 -7.54 -6.69 -6.01
CA PHE A 107 -7.08 -7.38 -4.81
C PHE A 107 -8.11 -8.42 -4.39
N ALA A 108 -7.69 -9.65 -4.16
CA ALA A 108 -8.49 -10.73 -3.62
C ALA A 108 -7.76 -11.37 -2.44
N VAL A 109 -8.40 -11.39 -1.27
CA VAL A 109 -7.81 -11.97 -0.06
C VAL A 109 -8.75 -13.00 0.57
N THR A 110 -8.23 -14.22 0.73
CA THR A 110 -8.88 -15.36 1.34
C THR A 110 -8.21 -15.77 2.65
N ARG A 111 -6.95 -15.38 2.86
CA ARG A 111 -6.15 -15.68 4.06
C ARG A 111 -5.27 -14.52 4.51
N LEU A 112 -4.73 -14.63 5.72
CA LEU A 112 -3.74 -13.69 6.23
C LEU A 112 -2.42 -13.84 5.47
N ILE A 113 -1.91 -12.74 4.89
CA ILE A 113 -0.58 -12.69 4.28
C ILE A 113 0.43 -12.22 5.33
N LEU A 114 1.38 -13.09 5.65
CA LEU A 114 2.39 -12.81 6.66
C LEU A 114 3.50 -11.94 6.07
N ARG A 115 3.70 -10.75 6.65
CA ARG A 115 4.88 -9.93 6.41
C ARG A 115 5.65 -9.79 7.73
N PRO A 116 6.83 -10.44 7.87
CA PRO A 116 7.64 -10.34 9.08
C PRO A 116 7.89 -8.89 9.50
N GLY A 117 7.80 -8.60 10.79
CA GLY A 117 7.99 -7.26 11.35
C GLY A 117 6.76 -6.33 11.28
N LEU A 118 5.74 -6.65 10.47
CA LEU A 118 4.52 -5.84 10.37
C LEU A 118 3.43 -6.27 11.36
N GLY A 119 3.39 -7.54 11.79
CA GLY A 119 2.47 -7.96 12.87
C GLY A 119 0.98 -7.85 12.52
N LEU A 120 0.64 -8.05 11.24
CA LEU A 120 -0.75 -8.05 10.78
C LEU A 120 -1.60 -9.08 11.52
N ARG A 121 -2.77 -8.65 11.99
CA ARG A 121 -3.71 -9.49 12.75
C ARG A 121 -4.93 -9.91 11.93
N LYS A 122 -5.10 -9.35 10.72
CA LYS A 122 -6.25 -9.61 9.85
C LYS A 122 -5.82 -9.71 8.38
N PRO A 123 -6.48 -10.56 7.59
CA PRO A 123 -6.35 -10.57 6.14
C PRO A 123 -6.53 -9.16 5.58
N SER A 124 -5.53 -8.69 4.82
CA SER A 124 -5.53 -7.34 4.26
C SER A 124 -4.95 -7.29 2.85
N CYS A 125 -5.50 -6.42 2.00
CA CYS A 125 -5.05 -6.25 0.62
C CYS A 125 -3.86 -5.30 0.53
N ILE A 126 -3.96 -4.20 1.29
CA ILE A 126 -2.91 -3.20 1.42
C ILE A 126 -2.62 -3.04 2.92
N ALA A 127 -1.34 -3.09 3.28
CA ALA A 127 -0.93 -2.84 4.65
C ALA A 127 0.23 -1.86 4.72
N MET A 128 0.15 -0.91 5.64
CA MET A 128 1.09 0.20 5.73
C MET A 128 1.67 0.27 7.15
N ASN A 129 2.94 0.64 7.25
CA ASN A 129 3.63 0.83 8.52
C ASN A 129 4.21 2.23 8.58
N GLY A 130 3.58 3.11 9.36
CA GLY A 130 4.06 4.48 9.55
C GLY A 130 4.19 5.28 8.25
N LEU A 131 3.27 5.08 7.30
CA LEU A 131 3.23 5.81 6.04
C LEU A 131 3.16 7.31 6.31
N ALA A 132 4.23 8.01 5.93
CA ALA A 132 4.31 9.46 6.01
C ALA A 132 4.62 10.04 4.64
N ILE A 133 3.75 10.95 4.19
CA ILE A 133 3.93 11.76 3.00
C ILE A 133 3.97 13.24 3.39
N THR A 134 4.92 13.96 2.79
CA THR A 134 5.27 15.32 3.17
C THR A 134 5.69 16.12 1.95
N ASN A 135 5.56 17.44 2.02
CA ASN A 135 6.11 18.41 1.05
C ASN A 135 5.62 18.13 -0.38
N ASP A 136 4.36 18.48 -0.63
CA ASP A 136 3.72 18.39 -1.95
C ASP A 136 3.70 16.96 -2.50
N SER A 137 3.42 16.00 -1.63
CA SER A 137 3.35 14.57 -1.96
C SER A 137 1.91 14.07 -2.04
N ALA A 138 1.69 13.00 -2.79
CA ALA A 138 0.38 12.38 -2.95
C ALA A 138 0.45 10.85 -2.88
N VAL A 139 -0.56 10.24 -2.26
CA VAL A 139 -0.85 8.81 -2.37
C VAL A 139 -2.31 8.67 -2.77
N VAL A 140 -2.58 8.07 -3.93
CA VAL A 140 -3.92 7.97 -4.50
C VAL A 140 -4.25 6.52 -4.80
N LEU A 141 -5.29 6.01 -4.15
CA LEU A 141 -5.90 4.72 -4.45
C LEU A 141 -7.18 4.97 -5.22
N SER A 142 -7.19 4.68 -6.54
CA SER A 142 -8.34 4.95 -7.39
C SER A 142 -8.79 3.80 -8.27
N SER A 143 -10.11 3.63 -8.43
CA SER A 143 -10.67 2.63 -9.35
C SER A 143 -10.19 1.19 -9.12
N ASN A 144 -9.75 0.85 -7.90
CA ASN A 144 -9.36 -0.51 -7.55
C ASN A 144 -10.59 -1.32 -7.14
N VAL A 145 -10.47 -2.64 -7.27
CA VAL A 145 -11.44 -3.62 -6.76
C VAL A 145 -10.82 -4.39 -5.62
N PHE A 146 -11.40 -4.31 -4.43
CA PHE A 146 -10.99 -5.08 -3.26
C PHE A 146 -12.03 -6.16 -2.98
N GLN A 147 -11.60 -7.40 -2.87
CA GLN A 147 -12.46 -8.53 -2.60
C GLN A 147 -11.92 -9.31 -1.39
N SER A 148 -12.78 -9.53 -0.40
CA SER A 148 -12.46 -10.38 0.74
C SER A 148 -13.60 -11.35 1.02
N VAL A 149 -13.26 -12.63 1.11
CA VAL A 149 -14.21 -13.72 1.40
C VAL A 149 -14.22 -14.14 2.87
N THR A 150 -13.38 -13.52 3.70
CA THR A 150 -13.26 -13.88 5.12
C THR A 150 -14.31 -13.16 5.96
N THR A 151 -14.65 -13.74 7.13
CA THR A 151 -15.62 -13.16 8.06
C THR A 151 -15.08 -11.92 8.80
N SER A 152 -13.75 -11.75 8.84
CA SER A 152 -13.04 -10.62 9.43
C SER A 152 -11.82 -10.29 8.56
N SER A 153 -11.80 -9.08 8.01
CA SER A 153 -10.72 -8.57 7.16
C SER A 153 -10.66 -7.05 7.23
N SER A 154 -9.54 -6.50 6.74
CA SER A 154 -9.46 -5.08 6.42
C SER A 154 -8.96 -4.87 5.00
N ALA A 155 -9.56 -3.98 4.21
CA ALA A 155 -9.03 -3.76 2.86
C ALA A 155 -7.67 -3.04 2.91
N ILE A 156 -7.62 -1.94 3.68
CA ILE A 156 -6.45 -1.12 3.94
C ILE A 156 -6.18 -1.15 5.44
N TYR A 157 -4.98 -1.54 5.84
CA TYR A 157 -4.59 -1.68 7.24
C TYR A 157 -3.33 -0.88 7.55
N PHE A 158 -3.44 0.15 8.39
CA PHE A 158 -2.30 0.85 8.96
C PHE A 158 -1.91 0.20 10.29
N VAL A 159 -0.67 -0.25 10.38
CA VAL A 159 -0.12 -0.97 11.52
C VAL A 159 0.73 -0.03 12.37
N ARG A 160 0.61 -0.16 13.70
CA ARG A 160 1.37 0.53 14.76
C ARG A 160 1.31 2.06 14.76
N SER A 161 1.73 2.69 13.67
CA SER A 161 1.94 4.12 13.53
C SER A 161 0.92 4.76 12.59
N ALA A 162 0.68 6.05 12.83
CA ALA A 162 -0.24 6.88 12.06
C ALA A 162 0.08 6.90 10.56
N LEU A 163 -0.97 7.03 9.76
CA LEU A 163 -0.87 7.78 8.52
C LEU A 163 -0.55 9.24 8.85
N ARG A 164 0.53 9.78 8.27
CA ARG A 164 0.89 11.21 8.39
C ARG A 164 0.84 11.86 7.02
N VAL A 165 0.01 12.89 6.90
CA VAL A 165 -0.12 13.70 5.68
C VAL A 165 0.21 15.14 6.05
N LEU A 166 1.38 15.60 5.61
CA LEU A 166 2.00 16.85 6.07
C LEU A 166 2.32 17.74 4.87
N TRP A 167 2.33 19.06 5.10
CA TRP A 167 2.83 20.07 4.16
C TRP A 167 2.30 19.94 2.73
N HIS A 168 1.07 20.41 2.51
CA HIS A 168 0.40 20.45 1.20
C HIS A 168 0.29 19.08 0.52
N SER A 169 0.22 18.00 1.31
CA SER A 169 0.16 16.63 0.79
C SER A 169 -1.25 16.06 0.84
N VAL A 170 -1.49 15.00 0.06
CA VAL A 170 -2.80 14.37 -0.06
C VAL A 170 -2.74 12.85 0.02
N PHE A 171 -3.57 12.25 0.87
CA PHE A 171 -3.89 10.82 0.80
C PHE A 171 -5.34 10.65 0.33
N ALA A 172 -5.56 9.97 -0.79
CA ALA A 172 -6.87 9.87 -1.41
C ALA A 172 -7.28 8.41 -1.66
N VAL A 173 -8.52 8.07 -1.32
CA VAL A 173 -9.17 6.79 -1.63
C VAL A 173 -10.45 7.10 -2.41
N MET A 174 -10.41 6.89 -3.72
CA MET A 174 -11.38 7.48 -4.65
C MET A 174 -11.96 6.45 -5.63
N GLY A 175 -13.28 6.33 -5.73
CA GLY A 175 -13.88 5.54 -6.82
C GLY A 175 -13.55 4.04 -6.78
N ASN A 176 -13.19 3.48 -5.63
CA ASN A 176 -12.88 2.05 -5.50
C ASN A 176 -14.15 1.23 -5.22
N ALA A 177 -14.15 -0.04 -5.61
CA ALA A 177 -15.20 -1.00 -5.27
C ALA A 177 -14.70 -1.99 -4.20
N PHE A 178 -15.44 -2.11 -3.10
CA PHE A 178 -15.13 -3.02 -2.00
C PHE A 178 -16.20 -4.11 -1.91
N HIS A 179 -15.84 -5.36 -2.19
CA HIS A 179 -16.66 -6.55 -2.07
C HIS A 179 -16.26 -7.31 -0.81
N MET A 180 -16.95 -7.06 0.29
CA MET A 180 -16.59 -7.58 1.62
C MET A 180 -17.62 -8.60 2.10
N ALA A 181 -17.22 -9.86 2.23
CA ALA A 181 -18.13 -10.93 2.68
C ALA A 181 -18.38 -10.91 4.20
N GLY A 182 -17.46 -10.34 4.99
CA GLY A 182 -17.45 -10.50 6.44
C GLY A 182 -18.23 -9.46 7.23
N VAL A 183 -19.13 -9.91 8.10
CA VAL A 183 -19.85 -9.05 9.07
C VAL A 183 -18.91 -8.28 10.02
N ASN A 184 -17.64 -8.70 10.17
CA ASN A 184 -16.61 -8.02 10.94
C ASN A 184 -15.52 -7.36 10.06
N ALA A 185 -15.85 -7.05 8.80
CA ALA A 185 -14.97 -6.32 7.90
C ALA A 185 -14.85 -4.83 8.27
N THR A 186 -13.64 -4.30 8.12
CA THR A 186 -13.37 -2.85 8.21
C THR A 186 -12.65 -2.38 6.96
N LEU A 187 -13.13 -1.41 6.19
CA LEU A 187 -12.43 -1.05 4.95
C LEU A 187 -11.06 -0.44 5.22
N ILE A 188 -11.01 0.58 6.07
CA ILE A 188 -9.78 1.27 6.43
C ILE A 188 -9.59 1.18 7.94
N TYR A 189 -8.58 0.43 8.34
CA TYR A 189 -8.25 0.20 9.73
C TYR A 189 -6.99 0.96 10.10
N PHE A 190 -7.09 1.86 11.07
CA PHE A 190 -5.97 2.59 11.63
C PHE A 190 -5.64 2.03 13.01
N GLU A 191 -4.60 1.22 13.09
CA GLU A 191 -4.00 0.88 14.38
C GLU A 191 -3.34 2.13 14.97
N GLY A 192 -3.54 2.33 16.27
CA GLY A 192 -2.86 3.38 17.03
C GLY A 192 -1.90 2.79 18.02
N SER A 193 -0.95 3.62 18.45
CA SER A 193 -0.09 3.32 19.60
C SER A 193 -0.39 4.30 20.73
N ARG A 194 0.09 4.00 21.95
CA ARG A 194 0.00 4.96 23.07
C ARG A 194 0.80 6.25 22.82
N ASN A 195 1.82 6.17 21.97
CA ASN A 195 2.82 7.23 21.81
C ASN A 195 2.60 8.05 20.53
N SER A 196 1.66 7.65 19.66
CA SER A 196 1.42 8.32 18.38
C SER A 196 -0.06 8.25 18.02
N PRO A 197 -0.65 9.33 17.45
CA PRO A 197 -1.99 9.27 16.90
C PRO A 197 -2.08 8.20 15.79
N SER A 198 -3.29 7.71 15.49
CA SER A 198 -3.52 6.76 14.38
C SER A 198 -3.65 7.46 13.01
N LEU A 199 -3.88 8.78 13.00
CA LEU A 199 -3.89 9.64 11.82
C LEU A 199 -3.44 11.05 12.21
N SER A 200 -2.60 11.69 11.39
CA SER A 200 -2.24 13.10 11.50
C SER A 200 -2.30 13.77 10.12
N VAL A 201 -3.08 14.85 10.02
CA VAL A 201 -3.26 15.62 8.78
C VAL A 201 -3.10 17.09 9.14
N VAL A 202 -2.01 17.72 8.70
CA VAL A 202 -1.66 19.09 9.10
C VAL A 202 -1.00 19.87 7.95
N ASN A 203 -0.81 21.18 8.13
CA ASN A 203 -0.14 22.07 7.17
C ASN A 203 -0.79 22.04 5.77
N ASN A 204 -2.08 22.40 5.70
CA ASN A 204 -2.86 22.46 4.45
C ASN A 204 -2.90 21.13 3.68
N SER A 205 -2.79 20.02 4.40
CA SER A 205 -2.88 18.67 3.84
C SER A 205 -4.30 18.13 3.91
N ALA A 206 -4.57 17.07 3.14
CA ALA A 206 -5.90 16.47 3.08
C ALA A 206 -5.88 14.93 3.07
N VAL A 207 -6.89 14.35 3.72
CA VAL A 207 -7.32 12.97 3.47
C VAL A 207 -8.65 13.04 2.74
N VAL A 208 -8.74 12.42 1.56
CA VAL A 208 -9.93 12.47 0.70
C VAL A 208 -10.47 11.06 0.52
N ILE A 209 -11.75 10.87 0.85
CA ILE A 209 -12.45 9.60 0.65
C ILE A 209 -13.74 9.92 -0.09
N ARG A 210 -13.84 9.53 -1.36
CA ARG A 210 -15.00 9.92 -2.18
C ARG A 210 -15.31 8.90 -3.27
N GLY A 211 -16.61 8.69 -3.50
CA GLY A 211 -17.11 7.87 -4.62
C GLY A 211 -16.79 6.37 -4.51
N ASN A 212 -16.41 5.87 -3.33
CA ASN A 212 -16.18 4.44 -3.14
C ASN A 212 -17.50 3.68 -2.97
N ALA A 213 -17.63 2.54 -3.63
CA ALA A 213 -18.77 1.65 -3.53
C ALA A 213 -18.44 0.47 -2.61
N VAL A 214 -19.42 0.06 -1.78
CA VAL A 214 -19.26 -1.07 -0.87
C VAL A 214 -20.40 -2.04 -1.09
N LEU A 215 -20.07 -3.31 -1.30
CA LEU A 215 -21.01 -4.42 -1.43
C LEU A 215 -20.69 -5.47 -0.36
N GLY A 216 -21.73 -5.87 0.38
CA GLY A 216 -21.65 -6.91 1.41
C GLY A 216 -21.66 -6.37 2.84
N GLY A 217 -21.27 -7.23 3.79
CA GLY A 217 -21.29 -6.91 5.22
C GLY A 217 -20.12 -6.02 5.61
N LEU A 218 -20.40 -4.94 6.35
CA LEU A 218 -19.37 -4.03 6.84
C LEU A 218 -19.66 -3.63 8.28
N LYS A 219 -18.68 -3.83 9.18
CA LYS A 219 -18.78 -3.34 10.55
C LYS A 219 -18.41 -1.87 10.66
N HIS A 220 -17.30 -1.49 10.02
CA HIS A 220 -16.84 -0.11 10.01
C HIS A 220 -16.30 0.27 8.64
N PHE A 221 -16.68 1.44 8.15
CA PHE A 221 -16.02 2.01 6.98
C PHE A 221 -14.58 2.42 7.32
N MET A 222 -14.42 3.17 8.41
CA MET A 222 -13.15 3.53 9.00
C MET A 222 -13.16 3.19 10.48
N LEU A 223 -12.08 2.63 11.00
CA LEU A 223 -11.89 2.42 12.43
C LEU A 223 -10.55 2.97 12.87
N PHE A 224 -10.57 3.84 13.87
CA PHE A 224 -9.38 4.35 14.54
C PHE A 224 -9.34 3.70 15.92
N LEU A 225 -8.39 2.80 16.13
CA LEU A 225 -8.14 2.28 17.47
C LEU A 225 -7.05 3.11 18.14
N TRP A 226 -7.38 3.70 19.28
CA TRP A 226 -6.38 4.05 20.26
C TRP A 226 -6.00 2.78 21.03
N ALA A 227 -4.71 2.59 21.30
CA ALA A 227 -4.30 1.59 22.27
C ALA A 227 -4.94 1.96 23.62
N LEU A 228 -5.95 1.19 24.04
CA LEU A 228 -6.65 1.40 25.32
C LEU A 228 -5.62 1.47 26.46
N ARG A 229 -5.91 2.34 27.45
CA ARG A 229 -5.16 2.57 28.69
C ARG A 229 -4.81 1.29 29.43
#